data_AF-A0A1K2G134-F1
#
_entry.id   AF-A0A1K2G134-F1
#
_cell.length_a   1.000
_cell.length_b   1.000
_cell.length_c   1.000
_cell.angle_alpha   90.00
_cell.angle_beta   90.00
_cell.angle_gamma   90.00
#
_symmetry.space_group_name_H-M   'P 1'
#
loop_
_entity.id
_entity.type
_entity.pdbx_description
1 polymer ?
#
loop_
_entity_poly.entity_id
_entity_poly.type
_entity_poly.pdbx_seq_one_letter_code
_entity_poly.pdbx_strand_id
1 'polypeptide(L)'
;MSTVPHDETGPREEPVIRLDRWNATWPADDPHANFKSDVVLYGRLDPLATLRGMSENLGIPVGALARYVLARWATGGSGGLLEIGPVMVHRLWEPIAEAEQRDSDGERLRAYHRLREMISWLKLPLDDPSVYPAQYEDDAE
;
A
#
# COMPACT_ATOMS: atom_id res chain seq x y z
N MET A 1 6.84 32.81 -21.39
CA MET A 1 5.85 31.98 -20.67
C MET A 1 5.83 32.46 -19.23
N SER A 2 4.85 33.29 -18.86
CA SER A 2 4.68 33.77 -17.48
C SER A 2 4.11 32.65 -16.63
N THR A 3 4.87 32.19 -15.65
CA THR A 3 4.37 31.40 -14.52
C THR A 3 3.47 32.30 -13.68
N VAL A 4 2.18 31.98 -13.66
CA VAL A 4 1.23 32.60 -12.73
C VAL A 4 1.46 31.94 -11.37
N PRO A 5 1.82 32.69 -10.30
CA PRO A 5 1.86 32.13 -8.97
C PRO A 5 0.43 31.83 -8.53
N HIS A 6 0.15 30.56 -8.21
CA HIS A 6 -1.12 30.16 -7.63
C HIS A 6 -1.14 30.64 -6.17
N ASP A 7 -1.75 31.81 -5.96
CA ASP A 7 -1.98 32.37 -4.63
C ASP A 7 -3.20 31.69 -4.01
N GLU A 8 -2.98 30.62 -3.23
CA GLU A 8 -4.01 30.06 -2.35
C GLU A 8 -4.10 30.92 -1.08
N THR A 9 -4.72 32.08 -1.19
CA THR A 9 -4.95 33.04 -0.10
C THR A 9 -6.19 32.65 0.74
N GLY A 10 -6.07 31.54 1.47
CA GLY A 10 -6.95 31.20 2.59
C GLY A 10 -6.12 30.65 3.75
N PRO A 11 -6.52 30.84 5.03
CA PRO A 11 -5.84 30.15 6.11
C PRO A 11 -6.02 28.65 5.89
N ARG A 12 -4.96 27.97 5.42
CA ARG A 12 -4.90 26.51 5.40
C ARG A 12 -4.86 26.08 6.86
N GLU A 13 -6.02 25.79 7.45
CA GLU A 13 -6.07 25.13 8.74
C GLU A 13 -5.22 23.86 8.64
N GLU A 14 -4.16 23.79 9.45
CA GLU A 14 -3.34 22.59 9.48
C GLU A 14 -4.15 21.46 10.10
N PRO A 15 -4.33 20.32 9.41
CA PRO A 15 -5.14 19.23 9.94
C PRO A 15 -4.47 18.65 11.19
N VAL A 16 -5.24 18.59 12.28
CA VAL A 16 -4.84 17.93 13.54
C VAL A 16 -5.49 16.55 13.60
N ILE A 17 -4.68 15.51 13.79
CA ILE A 17 -5.14 14.12 13.92
C ILE A 17 -4.84 13.62 15.33
N ARG A 18 -5.85 13.03 15.98
CA ARG A 18 -5.70 12.30 17.24
C ARG A 18 -5.65 10.80 16.94
N LEU A 19 -4.65 10.10 17.45
CA LEU A 19 -4.47 8.66 17.27
C LEU A 19 -5.21 7.90 18.37
N ASP A 20 -6.55 7.93 18.31
CA ASP A 20 -7.40 7.31 19.32
C ASP A 20 -7.43 5.78 19.17
N ARG A 21 -7.50 5.06 20.29
CA ARG A 21 -7.74 3.62 20.28
C ARG A 21 -9.22 3.36 20.07
N TRP A 22 -9.55 2.67 18.98
CA TRP A 22 -10.92 2.25 18.72
C TRP A 22 -11.15 0.83 19.25
N ASN A 23 -12.25 0.65 20.00
CA ASN A 23 -12.70 -0.64 20.50
C ASN A 23 -14.23 -0.69 20.38
N ALA A 24 -14.73 -1.67 19.63
CA ALA A 24 -16.15 -1.81 19.34
C ALA A 24 -16.52 -3.27 19.09
N THR A 25 -17.82 -3.54 19.11
CA THR A 25 -18.41 -4.82 18.71
C THR A 25 -19.32 -4.61 17.50
N TRP A 26 -19.46 -5.62 16.65
CA TRP A 26 -20.31 -5.58 15.45
C TRP A 26 -21.12 -6.88 15.31
N PRO A 27 -22.22 -6.86 14.53
CA PRO A 27 -22.99 -8.05 14.18
C PRO A 27 -22.14 -9.13 13.49
N ALA A 28 -22.57 -10.39 13.58
CA ALA A 28 -21.83 -11.52 13.04
C ALA A 28 -21.76 -11.52 11.49
N ASP A 29 -22.69 -10.85 10.84
CA ASP A 29 -22.84 -10.72 9.39
C ASP A 29 -22.28 -9.40 8.82
N ASP A 30 -21.54 -8.63 9.62
CA ASP A 30 -20.94 -7.37 9.16
C ASP A 30 -19.92 -7.62 8.02
N PRO A 31 -20.13 -7.07 6.82
CA PRO A 31 -19.26 -7.32 5.65
C PRO A 31 -17.84 -6.76 5.83
N HIS A 32 -17.62 -5.92 6.84
CA HIS A 32 -16.33 -5.32 7.18
C HIS A 32 -15.79 -5.81 8.53
N ALA A 33 -16.35 -6.88 9.10
CA ALA A 33 -15.95 -7.45 10.39
C ALA A 33 -14.43 -7.71 10.48
N ASN A 34 -13.81 -8.23 9.42
CA ASN A 34 -12.38 -8.50 9.39
C ASN A 34 -11.55 -7.21 9.49
N PHE A 35 -11.87 -6.21 8.68
CA PHE A 35 -11.16 -4.93 8.72
C PHE A 35 -11.34 -4.20 10.06
N LYS A 36 -12.56 -4.21 10.62
CA LYS A 36 -12.82 -3.65 11.95
C LYS A 36 -12.03 -4.39 13.04
N SER A 37 -11.93 -5.72 12.96
CA SER A 37 -11.10 -6.53 13.86
C SER A 37 -9.63 -6.10 13.79
N ASP A 38 -9.10 -5.91 12.58
CA ASP A 38 -7.73 -5.46 12.37
C ASP A 38 -7.48 -4.08 12.96
N VAL A 39 -8.40 -3.12 12.76
CA VAL A 39 -8.30 -1.78 13.36
C VAL A 39 -8.22 -1.86 14.90
N VAL A 40 -9.05 -2.70 15.54
CA VAL A 40 -9.01 -2.92 16.99
C VAL A 40 -7.69 -3.57 17.42
N LEU A 41 -7.22 -4.58 16.67
CA LEU A 41 -6.00 -5.32 16.99
C LEU A 41 -4.76 -4.42 16.87
N TYR A 42 -4.60 -3.73 15.74
CA TYR A 42 -3.48 -2.82 15.50
C TYR A 42 -3.53 -1.58 16.39
N GLY A 43 -4.72 -1.15 16.84
CA GLY A 43 -4.88 -0.06 17.81
C GLY A 43 -4.23 -0.34 19.18
N ARG A 44 -3.80 -1.57 19.46
CA ARG A 44 -3.04 -1.94 20.67
C ARG A 44 -1.56 -1.57 20.58
N LEU A 45 -1.03 -1.38 19.37
CA LEU A 45 0.36 -0.98 19.15
C LEU A 45 0.57 0.49 19.48
N ASP A 46 1.81 0.88 19.77
CA ASP A 46 2.21 2.29 19.79
C ASP A 46 2.65 2.71 18.38
N PRO A 47 1.83 3.49 17.65
CA PRO A 47 2.15 3.86 16.26
C PRO A 47 3.30 4.85 16.15
N LEU A 48 3.72 5.49 17.27
CA LEU A 48 4.75 6.53 17.27
C LEU A 48 6.12 6.01 17.70
N ALA A 49 6.24 4.76 18.14
CA ALA A 49 7.51 4.19 18.59
C ALA A 49 8.62 4.34 17.52
N THR A 50 8.35 3.87 16.31
CA THR A 50 9.29 3.99 15.18
C THR A 50 9.50 5.45 14.77
N LEU A 51 8.44 6.26 14.72
CA LEU A 51 8.54 7.66 14.29
C LEU A 51 9.35 8.52 15.25
N ARG A 52 9.29 8.27 16.56
CA ARG A 52 10.14 8.94 17.56
C ARG A 52 11.62 8.59 17.36
N GLY A 53 11.93 7.31 17.18
CA GLY A 53 13.32 6.89 16.89
C GLY A 53 13.86 7.50 15.59
N MET A 54 13.04 7.57 14.53
CA MET A 54 13.42 8.28 13.29
C MET A 54 13.59 9.78 13.52
N SER A 55 12.73 10.40 14.32
CA SER A 55 12.79 11.83 14.63
C SER A 55 14.10 12.19 15.34
N GLU A 56 14.48 11.40 16.34
CA GLU A 56 15.73 11.58 17.09
C GLU A 56 16.96 11.41 16.21
N ASN A 57 16.97 10.40 15.33
CA ASN A 57 18.12 10.09 14.47
C ASN A 57 18.26 11.03 13.27
N LEU A 58 17.16 11.50 12.69
CA LEU A 58 17.17 12.29 11.45
C LEU A 58 16.97 13.80 11.69
N GLY A 59 16.61 14.22 12.90
CA GLY A 59 16.28 15.60 13.21
C GLY A 59 14.99 16.11 12.56
N ILE A 60 14.11 15.20 12.12
CA ILE A 60 12.84 15.53 11.45
C ILE A 60 11.70 15.46 12.48
N PRO A 61 10.82 16.46 12.62
CA PRO A 61 9.70 16.40 13.56
C PRO A 61 8.76 15.22 13.31
N VAL A 62 8.30 14.56 14.37
CA VAL A 62 7.36 13.41 14.29
C VAL A 62 6.13 13.72 13.43
N GLY A 63 5.56 14.93 13.54
CA GLY A 63 4.41 15.33 12.73
C GLY A 63 4.69 15.41 11.22
N ALA A 64 5.92 15.79 10.83
CA ALA A 64 6.34 15.80 9.42
C ALA A 64 6.52 14.37 8.90
N LEU A 65 7.12 13.47 9.70
CA LEU A 65 7.23 12.06 9.37
C LEU A 65 5.85 11.39 9.25
N ALA A 66 4.94 11.67 10.18
CA ALA A 66 3.57 11.17 10.13
C ALA A 66 2.83 11.67 8.89
N ARG A 67 2.95 12.96 8.56
CA ARG A 67 2.39 13.53 7.33
C ARG A 67 2.96 12.86 6.08
N TYR A 68 4.26 12.63 6.03
CA TYR A 68 4.89 11.90 4.92
C TYR A 68 4.33 10.48 4.80
N VAL A 69 4.25 9.73 5.90
CA VAL A 69 3.72 8.36 5.90
C VAL A 69 2.26 8.34 5.41
N LEU A 70 1.41 9.21 5.95
CA LEU A 70 0.01 9.32 5.51
C LEU A 70 -0.10 9.73 4.03
N ALA A 71 0.68 10.72 3.59
CA ALA A 71 0.65 11.19 2.21
C ALA A 71 1.34 10.25 1.21
N ARG A 72 2.20 9.34 1.67
CA ARG A 72 2.88 8.36 0.82
C ARG A 72 2.10 7.04 0.74
N TRP A 73 1.52 6.61 1.85
CA TRP A 73 0.94 5.27 1.99
C TRP A 73 -0.57 5.27 2.17
N ALA A 74 -1.17 6.26 2.85
CA ALA A 74 -2.62 6.30 3.06
C ALA A 74 -3.38 6.89 1.86
N THR A 75 -2.82 7.88 1.17
CA THR A 75 -3.37 8.44 -0.08
C THR A 75 -3.09 7.56 -1.30
N GLY A 76 -2.13 6.63 -1.19
CA GLY A 76 -1.80 5.64 -2.23
C GLY A 76 -2.74 4.43 -2.25
N GLY A 77 -3.69 4.35 -1.31
CA GLY A 77 -4.83 3.41 -1.32
C GLY A 77 -4.53 1.90 -1.24
N SER A 78 -3.29 1.44 -1.38
CA SER A 78 -3.05 0.00 -1.64
C SER A 78 -1.57 -0.34 -1.68
N GLY A 79 -1.03 -0.95 -0.62
CA GLY A 79 0.32 -1.55 -0.67
C GLY A 79 0.49 -2.54 -1.83
N GLY A 80 -0.59 -3.24 -2.24
CA GLY A 80 -0.60 -4.10 -3.42
C GLY A 80 -0.58 -3.37 -4.78
N LEU A 81 -0.99 -2.10 -4.83
CA LEU A 81 -0.92 -1.26 -6.05
C LEU A 81 0.40 -0.47 -6.10
N LEU A 82 1.08 -0.31 -4.97
CA LEU A 82 2.36 0.40 -4.88
C LEU A 82 3.56 -0.50 -5.18
N GLU A 83 3.51 -1.79 -4.86
CA GLU A 83 4.58 -2.75 -5.21
C GLU A 83 4.43 -3.34 -6.63
N ILE A 84 3.20 -3.38 -7.16
CA ILE A 84 2.89 -3.98 -8.48
C ILE A 84 2.48 -2.91 -9.52
N GLY A 85 1.90 -1.78 -9.10
CA GLY A 85 1.38 -0.71 -9.98
C GLY A 85 -0.08 -0.94 -10.43
N PRO A 86 -0.90 0.12 -10.62
CA PRO A 86 -2.31 -0.01 -11.03
C PRO A 86 -2.47 -0.73 -12.37
N VAL A 87 -1.55 -0.50 -13.28
CA VAL A 87 -1.49 -1.16 -14.59
C VAL A 87 -1.39 -2.68 -14.42
N MET A 88 -0.56 -3.15 -13.50
CA MET A 88 -0.32 -4.58 -13.35
C MET A 88 -1.41 -5.26 -12.52
N VAL A 89 -2.06 -4.56 -11.58
CA VAL A 89 -3.27 -5.06 -10.91
C VAL A 89 -4.41 -5.24 -11.91
N HIS A 90 -4.65 -4.26 -12.79
CA HIS A 90 -5.63 -4.42 -13.87
C HIS A 90 -5.30 -5.59 -14.79
N ARG A 91 -4.02 -5.72 -15.16
CA ARG A 91 -3.55 -6.81 -16.02
C ARG A 91 -3.75 -8.19 -15.36
N LEU A 92 -3.49 -8.32 -14.06
CA LEU A 92 -3.70 -9.57 -13.32
C LEU A 92 -5.19 -9.85 -13.09
N TRP A 93 -6.04 -8.84 -13.03
CA TRP A 93 -7.48 -9.03 -12.82
C TRP A 93 -8.24 -9.41 -14.11
N GLU A 94 -7.79 -8.93 -15.27
CA GLU A 94 -8.46 -9.10 -16.57
C GLU A 94 -8.78 -10.58 -16.91
N PRO A 95 -7.86 -11.57 -16.76
CA PRO A 95 -8.18 -12.97 -17.03
C PRO A 95 -9.27 -13.54 -16.12
N ILE A 96 -9.34 -13.07 -14.86
CA ILE A 96 -10.35 -13.51 -13.88
C ILE A 96 -11.71 -12.96 -14.28
N ALA A 97 -11.78 -11.66 -14.59
CA ALA A 97 -13.02 -11.02 -15.00
C ALA A 97 -13.60 -11.62 -16.29
N GLU A 98 -12.75 -11.96 -17.26
CA GLU A 98 -13.13 -12.63 -18.50
C GLU A 98 -13.66 -14.06 -18.28
N ALA A 99 -13.09 -14.79 -17.33
CA ALA A 99 -13.53 -16.15 -17.00
C ALA A 99 -14.86 -16.13 -16.25
N GLU A 100 -15.04 -15.22 -15.29
CA GLU A 100 -16.30 -15.08 -14.55
C GLU A 100 -17.46 -14.63 -15.44
N GLN A 101 -17.21 -13.81 -16.47
CA GLN A 101 -18.24 -13.45 -17.46
C GLN A 101 -18.73 -14.66 -18.28
N ARG A 102 -17.88 -15.65 -18.52
CA ARG A 102 -18.22 -16.85 -19.30
C ARG A 102 -18.76 -17.99 -18.45
N ASP A 103 -18.62 -17.89 -17.12
CA ASP A 103 -19.14 -18.80 -16.09
C ASP A 103 -18.97 -20.29 -16.42
N SER A 104 -17.73 -20.69 -16.72
CA SER A 104 -17.43 -22.10 -16.94
C SER A 104 -16.08 -22.50 -16.35
N ASP A 105 -16.02 -23.75 -15.89
CA ASP A 105 -14.81 -24.31 -15.29
C ASP A 105 -13.63 -24.33 -16.27
N GLY A 106 -13.91 -24.57 -17.56
CA GLY A 106 -12.90 -24.54 -18.61
C GLY A 106 -12.28 -23.16 -18.85
N GLU A 107 -13.03 -22.08 -18.61
CA GLU A 107 -12.53 -20.71 -18.70
C GLU A 107 -11.81 -20.30 -17.41
N ARG A 108 -12.31 -20.70 -16.23
CA ARG A 108 -11.62 -20.51 -14.94
C ARG A 108 -10.24 -21.18 -14.93
N LEU A 109 -10.14 -22.41 -15.44
CA LEU A 109 -8.86 -23.13 -15.55
C LEU A 109 -7.89 -22.43 -16.50
N ARG A 110 -8.37 -21.90 -17.64
CA ARG A 110 -7.55 -21.11 -18.57
C ARG A 110 -7.05 -19.82 -17.94
N ALA A 111 -7.90 -19.12 -17.19
CA ALA A 111 -7.49 -17.93 -16.42
C ALA A 111 -6.42 -18.26 -15.38
N TYR A 112 -6.57 -19.37 -14.65
CA TYR A 112 -5.55 -19.83 -13.69
C TYR A 112 -4.18 -20.04 -14.35
N HIS A 113 -4.12 -20.72 -15.50
CA HIS A 113 -2.86 -20.95 -16.20
C HIS A 113 -2.20 -19.62 -16.62
N ARG A 114 -2.99 -18.69 -17.16
CA ARG A 114 -2.52 -17.37 -17.57
C ARG A 114 -1.99 -16.55 -16.38
N LEU A 115 -2.70 -16.56 -15.26
CA LEU A 115 -2.24 -15.93 -14.02
C LEU A 115 -0.93 -16.53 -13.50
N ARG A 116 -0.83 -17.86 -13.52
CA ARG A 116 0.36 -18.58 -13.08
C ARG A 116 1.60 -18.17 -13.86
N GLU A 117 1.48 -18.02 -15.18
CA GLU A 117 2.58 -17.53 -16.04
C GLU A 117 2.93 -16.06 -15.76
N MET A 118 1.95 -15.21 -15.50
CA MET A 118 2.20 -13.81 -15.16
C MET A 118 2.91 -13.66 -13.81
N ILE A 119 2.50 -14.46 -12.82
CA ILE A 119 3.06 -14.44 -11.47
C ILE A 119 4.42 -15.14 -11.42
N SER A 120 4.71 -16.11 -12.30
CA SER A 120 6.00 -16.81 -12.27
C SER A 120 7.19 -15.88 -12.49
N TRP A 121 7.04 -14.82 -13.28
CA TRP A 121 8.07 -13.80 -13.47
C TRP A 121 8.31 -12.95 -12.22
N LEU A 122 7.26 -12.70 -11.43
CA LEU A 122 7.38 -12.00 -10.14
C LEU A 122 7.99 -12.90 -9.06
N LYS A 123 7.81 -14.22 -9.19
CA LYS A 123 8.34 -15.22 -8.25
C LYS A 123 9.82 -15.51 -8.48
N LEU A 124 10.32 -15.38 -9.71
CA LEU A 124 11.69 -15.71 -10.08
C LEU A 124 12.77 -15.05 -9.20
N PRO A 125 12.73 -13.74 -8.89
CA PRO A 125 13.72 -13.11 -8.01
C PRO A 125 13.59 -13.53 -6.53
N LEU A 126 12.43 -14.05 -6.13
CA LEU A 126 12.20 -14.57 -4.77
C LEU A 126 12.76 -15.97 -4.60
N ASP A 127 12.70 -16.79 -5.65
CA ASP A 127 13.21 -18.15 -5.66
C ASP A 127 14.71 -18.20 -5.97
N ASP A 128 15.21 -17.27 -6.79
CA ASP A 128 16.62 -17.09 -7.08
C ASP A 128 17.00 -15.60 -7.02
N PRO A 129 17.42 -15.11 -5.83
CA PRO A 129 17.83 -13.73 -5.63
C PRO A 129 19.04 -13.30 -6.46
N SER A 130 19.80 -14.24 -7.03
CA SER A 130 21.00 -13.93 -7.82
C SER A 130 20.69 -13.46 -9.25
N VAL A 131 19.45 -13.63 -9.71
CA VAL A 131 19.00 -13.26 -11.06
C VAL A 131 18.91 -11.74 -11.25
N TYR A 132 18.79 -10.97 -10.16
CA TYR A 132 18.92 -9.50 -10.16
C TYR A 132 20.04 -9.09 -9.20
N PRO A 133 21.26 -8.80 -9.69
CA PRO A 133 22.33 -8.31 -8.83
C PRO A 133 21.89 -7.02 -8.13
N ALA A 134 22.21 -6.90 -6.83
CA ALA A 134 21.91 -5.71 -6.05
C ALA A 134 22.46 -4.47 -6.76
N GLN A 135 21.60 -3.51 -7.10
CA GLN A 135 21.99 -2.26 -7.76
C GLN A 135 22.60 -1.23 -6.78
N TYR A 136 23.10 -1.69 -5.63
CA TYR A 136 23.70 -0.85 -4.61
C TYR A 136 24.94 -1.53 -4.05
N GLU A 137 26.06 -1.35 -4.72
CA GLU A 137 27.41 -1.35 -4.13
C GLU A 137 28.39 -0.83 -5.20
N ASP A 138 28.63 0.48 -5.21
CA ASP A 138 29.97 1.07 -5.36
C ASP A 138 29.85 2.61 -5.37
N ASP A 139 29.96 3.21 -4.19
CA ASP A 139 30.45 4.58 -3.99
C ASP A 139 31.11 4.62 -2.60
N ALA A 140 32.18 3.82 -2.43
CA ALA A 140 33.07 3.93 -1.28
C ALA A 140 34.46 3.35 -1.59
N GLU A 141 35.28 4.12 -2.32
CA GLU A 141 36.72 4.27 -1.99
C GLU A 141 37.19 5.70 -2.32
#